data_AF-A0A846PJ69-F1
#
_entry.id   AF-A0A846PJ69-F1
#
_cell.length_a   1.000
_cell.length_b   1.000
_cell.length_c   1.000
_cell.angle_alpha   90.00
_cell.angle_beta   90.00
_cell.angle_gamma   90.00
#
_symmetry.space_group_name_H-M   'P 1'
#
loop_
_entity.id
_entity.type
_entity.pdbx_description
1 polymer ?
#
loop_
_entity_poly.entity_id
_entity_poly.type
_entity_poly.pdbx_seq_one_letter_code
_entity_poly.pdbx_strand_id
1 'polypeptide(L)' 'VGSGAEIAVGVLEEGFKENMTVKDAKDLVTRAVKSAISRDIMSGDGADFLTITKEGVQEESIKF' A
#
# COMPACT_ATOMS: atom_id res chain seq x y z
N VAL A 1 -1.33 -13.94 2.01
CA VAL A 1 -0.21 -13.23 2.68
C VAL A 1 1.04 -13.48 1.86
N GLY A 2 1.85 -12.45 1.59
CA GLY A 2 3.05 -12.51 0.73
C GLY A 2 4.37 -12.38 1.52
N SER A 3 5.50 -12.58 0.86
CA SER A 3 6.86 -12.60 1.46
C SER A 3 7.29 -11.26 2.07
N GLY A 4 6.83 -10.13 1.54
CA GLY A 4 7.12 -8.79 2.07
C GLY A 4 6.16 -8.29 3.16
N ALA A 5 5.25 -9.14 3.65
CA ALA A 5 4.15 -8.71 4.51
C ALA A 5 4.61 -8.08 5.84
N GLU A 6 5.59 -8.66 6.52
CA GLU A 6 6.06 -8.15 7.83
C GLU A 6 6.59 -6.71 7.72
N ILE A 7 7.30 -6.40 6.64
CA ILE A 7 7.86 -5.07 6.38
C ILE A 7 6.75 -4.07 6.05
N ALA A 8 5.80 -4.46 5.19
CA ALA A 8 4.67 -3.61 4.83
C ALA A 8 3.81 -3.30 6.07
N VAL A 9 3.51 -4.31 6.90
CA VAL A 9 2.69 -4.15 8.11
C VAL A 9 3.36 -3.18 9.08
N GLY A 10 4.67 -3.26 9.32
CA GLY A 10 5.36 -2.32 10.21
C GLY A 10 5.19 -0.85 9.78
N VAL A 11 5.29 -0.56 8.47
CA VAL A 11 5.08 0.80 7.94
C VAL A 11 3.61 1.22 8.00
N LEU A 12 2.68 0.28 7.78
CA LEU A 12 1.25 0.53 7.91
C LEU A 12 0.90 0.89 9.35
N GLU A 13 1.35 0.11 10.34
CA GLU A 13 1.08 0.35 11.76
C GLU A 13 1.69 1.66 12.25
N GLU A 14 2.91 2.00 11.82
CA GLU A 14 3.55 3.27 12.16
C GLU A 14 2.75 4.49 11.65
N GLY A 15 2.20 4.39 10.44
CA GLY A 15 1.61 5.52 9.74
C GLY A 15 0.09 5.62 9.80
N PHE A 16 -0.61 4.57 10.23
CA PHE A 16 -2.07 4.54 10.26
C PHE A 16 -2.63 5.54 11.27
N LYS A 17 -3.70 6.22 10.86
CA LYS A 17 -4.49 7.11 11.72
C LYS A 17 -5.97 6.90 11.44
N GLU A 18 -6.80 7.07 12.46
CA GLU A 18 -8.23 7.10 12.25
C GLU A 18 -8.62 8.29 11.36
N ASN A 19 -9.68 8.12 10.56
CA ASN A 19 -10.26 9.17 9.71
C ASN A 19 -9.31 9.77 8.67
N MET A 20 -8.36 8.99 8.16
CA MET A 20 -7.51 9.39 7.03
C MET A 20 -8.35 9.69 5.78
N THR A 21 -7.91 10.67 5.00
CA THR A 21 -8.44 10.86 3.66
C THR A 21 -7.99 9.69 2.76
N VAL A 22 -8.74 9.41 1.70
CA VAL A 22 -8.35 8.39 0.70
C VAL A 22 -6.94 8.65 0.16
N LYS A 23 -6.59 9.93 -0.04
CA LYS A 23 -5.26 10.34 -0.50
C LYS A 23 -4.18 9.96 0.52
N ASP A 24 -4.36 10.33 1.79
CA ASP A 24 -3.36 10.05 2.83
C ASP A 24 -3.19 8.53 3.02
N ALA A 25 -4.30 7.77 2.96
CA ALA A 25 -4.28 6.32 3.06
C ALA A 25 -3.51 5.70 1.88
N LYS A 26 -3.74 6.19 0.67
CA LYS A 26 -3.04 5.73 -0.53
C LYS A 26 -1.54 6.06 -0.47
N ASP A 27 -1.17 7.24 0.03
CA ASP A 27 0.23 7.61 0.24
C ASP A 27 0.92 6.69 1.27
N LEU A 28 0.21 6.35 2.35
CA LEU A 28 0.68 5.37 3.35
C LEU A 28 0.88 3.97 2.75
N VAL A 29 -0.13 3.43 2.05
CA VAL A 29 -0.06 2.12 1.40
C VAL A 29 1.07 2.08 0.38
N THR A 30 1.22 3.14 -0.42
CA THR A 30 2.32 3.24 -1.39
C THR A 30 3.69 3.17 -0.71
N ARG A 31 3.89 3.86 0.41
CA ARG A 31 5.14 3.75 1.19
C ARG A 31 5.35 2.35 1.74
N ALA A 32 4.31 1.72 2.29
CA ALA A 32 4.40 0.38 2.85
C ALA A 32 4.82 -0.66 1.78
N VAL A 33 4.21 -0.60 0.61
CA VAL A 33 4.55 -1.50 -0.51
C VAL A 33 5.98 -1.24 -1.00
N LYS A 34 6.38 0.02 -1.18
CA LYS A 34 7.77 0.35 -1.57
C LYS A 34 8.80 -0.15 -0.57
N SER A 35 8.52 -0.04 0.74
CA SER A 35 9.40 -0.56 1.78
C SER A 35 9.55 -2.08 1.68
N ALA A 36 8.46 -2.81 1.46
CA ALA A 36 8.52 -4.25 1.25
C ALA A 36 9.34 -4.63 0.00
N ILE A 37 9.06 -4.00 -1.15
CA ILE A 37 9.78 -4.23 -2.41
C ILE A 37 11.29 -3.98 -2.26
N SER A 38 11.68 -2.96 -1.48
CA SER A 38 13.11 -2.65 -1.28
C SER A 38 13.90 -3.71 -0.51
N ARG A 39 13.22 -4.67 0.14
CA ARG A 39 13.82 -5.65 1.05
C ARG A 39 13.41 -7.10 0.79
N ASP A 40 12.37 -7.34 0.00
CA ASP A 40 11.91 -8.67 -0.39
C ASP A 40 12.16 -8.93 -1.87
N ILE A 41 13.09 -9.84 -2.16
CA ILE A 41 13.52 -10.20 -3.52
C ILE A 41 12.42 -10.88 -4.35
N MET A 42 11.38 -11.41 -3.69
CA MET A 42 10.23 -12.04 -4.36
C MET A 42 9.10 -11.03 -4.66
N SER A 43 9.25 -9.78 -4.23
CA SER A 43 8.34 -8.66 -4.52
C SER A 43 8.90 -7.74 -5.61
N GLY A 44 8.04 -6.99 -6.29
CA GLY A 44 8.46 -6.05 -7.34
C GLY A 44 7.35 -5.73 -8.35
N ASP A 45 7.74 -5.19 -9.51
CA ASP A 45 6.90 -4.89 -10.70
C ASP A 45 5.84 -3.78 -10.55
N GLY A 46 5.47 -3.41 -9.32
CA GLY A 46 4.48 -2.36 -9.10
C GLY A 46 3.47 -2.74 -8.03
N ALA A 47 2.30 -2.12 -8.10
CA ALA A 47 1.12 -2.52 -7.35
C ALA A 47 -0.16 -2.11 -8.07
N ASP A 48 -1.17 -2.97 -7.95
CA ASP A 48 -2.55 -2.62 -8.29
C ASP A 48 -3.26 -2.09 -7.04
N PHE A 49 -3.96 -0.98 -7.19
CA PHE A 49 -4.76 -0.36 -6.15
C PHE A 49 -6.23 -0.54 -6.49
N LEU A 50 -6.98 -1.04 -5.50
CA LEU A 50 -8.43 -1.10 -5.50
C LEU A 50 -8.93 -0.20 -4.36
N THR A 51 -9.45 0.98 -4.70
CA THR A 51 -9.99 1.92 -3.74
C THR A 51 -11.51 1.80 -3.72
N ILE A 52 -12.08 1.48 -2.55
CA ILE A 52 -13.51 1.30 -2.37
C ILE A 52 -14.03 2.41 -1.44
N THR A 53 -14.92 3.25 -1.95
CA THR A 53 -15.59 4.31 -1.20
C THR A 53 -17.11 4.21 -1.35
N LYS A 54 -17.84 5.09 -0.66
CA LYS A 54 -19.28 5.24 -0.84
C LYS A 54 -19.67 5.76 -2.23
N GLU A 55 -18.76 6.44 -2.92
CA GLU A 55 -18.99 6.96 -4.27
C GLU A 55 -18.78 5.89 -5.36
N GLY A 56 -18.09 4.80 -5.04
CA GLY A 56 -17.86 3.69 -5.96
C GLY A 56 -16.50 3.03 -5.77
N VAL A 57 -16.06 2.35 -6.83
CA VAL A 57 -14.80 1.62 -6.87
C VAL A 57 -13.89 2.25 -7.92
N GLN A 58 -12.63 2.46 -7.57
CA GLN A 58 -11.59 2.92 -8.48
C GLN A 58 -10.44 1.93 -8.52
N GLU A 59 -10.01 1.59 -9.73
CA GLU A 59 -8.88 0.71 -10.02
C GLU A 59 -7.76 1.52 -10.69
N GLU A 60 -6.52 1.25 -10.30
CA GLU A 60 -5.33 1.86 -10.89
C GLU A 60 -4.11 0.97 -10.68
N SER A 61 -3.18 0.97 -11.64
CA SER A 61 -1.90 0.28 -11.51
C SER A 61 -0.78 1.30 -11.41
N ILE A 62 0.14 1.10 -10.48
CA ILE A 62 1.35 1.91 -10.37
C ILE A 62 2.58 1.04 -10.62
N LYS A 63 3.52 1.57 -11.40
CA LYS A 63 4.85 0.98 -11.57
C LYS A 63 5.82 1.69 -10.63
N PHE A 64 6.74 0.93 -10.05
CA PHE A 64 7.76 1.44 -9.13
C PHE A 64 9.12 1.59 -9.77
#